data_AF-A0A8D8Z3P1-F1
#
_entry.id   AF-A0A8D8Z3P1-F1
#
_cell.length_a   1.000
_cell.length_b   1.000
_cell.length_c   1.000
_cell.angle_alpha   90.00
_cell.angle_beta   90.00
_cell.angle_gamma   90.00
#
_symmetry.space_group_name_H-M   'P 1'
#
loop_
_entity.id
_entity.type
_entity.pdbx_description
1 polymer ?
#
loop_
_entity_poly.entity_id
_entity_poly.type
_entity_poly.pdbx_seq_one_letter_code
_entity_poly.pdbx_strand_id
1 'polypeptide(L)'
;MSDKVKSIILTEFGGLDKIKVMDWPINSTNLRTKELEVKVSICGVNFADVYTRLGFLPHLETPRVLGLECVGTVVNVGMEVDQFKIGQRVLCYRWTGGLYRERVIVEEKYCFTVPDSLSDEQLVCLPSQYLTAYFALFDFGNLRPNQTVLMHSCVGATSMIGSKDPPSSSTGNSVEYLDLVMNNRSISGLHVGLICENAPLRVKACMEHLFTLCMEEKIAPIVHATFTFDQIQNAQEELLERRNIGKILLRPH
;
A
#
# COMPACT_ATOMS: atom_id res chain seq x y z
N MET A 1 -14.86 -27.45 -5.37
CA MET A 1 -15.28 -26.29 -4.53
C MET A 1 -14.10 -25.34 -4.50
N SER A 2 -14.32 -24.04 -4.73
CA SER A 2 -13.25 -23.06 -4.49
C SER A 2 -12.89 -23.10 -3.00
N ASP A 3 -11.60 -23.13 -2.72
CA ASP A 3 -11.07 -22.98 -1.37
C ASP A 3 -11.52 -21.61 -0.82
N LYS A 4 -11.65 -21.48 0.49
CA LYS A 4 -12.03 -20.22 1.14
C LYS A 4 -11.01 -19.83 2.19
N VAL A 5 -10.80 -18.53 2.34
CA VAL A 5 -9.89 -17.97 3.33
C VAL A 5 -10.50 -16.76 3.99
N LYS A 6 -10.19 -16.55 5.27
CA LYS A 6 -10.64 -15.36 5.97
C LYS A 6 -10.06 -14.13 5.30
N SER A 7 -10.94 -13.20 4.97
CA SER A 7 -10.64 -12.02 4.16
C SER A 7 -11.41 -10.81 4.68
N ILE A 8 -10.84 -9.62 4.50
CA ILE A 8 -11.52 -8.35 4.78
C ILE A 8 -12.20 -7.88 3.49
N ILE A 9 -13.53 -7.93 3.48
CA ILE A 9 -14.39 -7.64 2.34
C ILE A 9 -15.04 -6.27 2.52
N LEU A 10 -14.89 -5.42 1.51
CA LEU A 10 -15.78 -4.29 1.29
C LEU A 10 -17.01 -4.79 0.55
N THR A 11 -18.16 -4.80 1.22
CA THR A 11 -19.42 -5.31 0.64
C THR A 11 -20.04 -4.33 -0.35
N GLU A 12 -19.96 -3.04 -0.04
CA GLU A 12 -20.42 -1.90 -0.84
C GLU A 12 -19.64 -0.65 -0.44
N PHE A 13 -19.61 0.39 -1.28
CA PHE A 13 -18.95 1.64 -0.91
C PHE A 13 -19.68 2.34 0.24
N GLY A 14 -18.94 2.91 1.19
CA GLY A 14 -19.52 3.68 2.27
C GLY A 14 -18.73 3.70 3.58
N GLY A 15 -19.46 3.66 4.69
CA GLY A 15 -18.93 3.73 6.05
C GLY A 15 -18.16 2.49 6.49
N LEU A 16 -17.69 2.52 7.75
CA LEU A 16 -16.97 1.40 8.37
C LEU A 16 -17.83 0.12 8.44
N ASP A 17 -19.16 0.26 8.53
CA ASP A 17 -20.11 -0.85 8.59
C ASP A 17 -20.10 -1.74 7.34
N LYS A 18 -19.55 -1.24 6.23
CA LYS A 18 -19.42 -1.95 4.95
C LYS A 18 -18.20 -2.86 4.86
N ILE A 19 -17.33 -2.83 5.87
CA ILE A 19 -16.19 -3.73 5.98
C ILE A 19 -16.60 -4.93 6.83
N LYS A 20 -16.53 -6.13 6.24
CA LYS A 20 -16.84 -7.41 6.89
C LYS A 20 -15.66 -8.36 6.81
N VAL A 21 -15.39 -9.07 7.90
CA VAL A 21 -14.44 -10.19 7.90
C VAL A 21 -15.24 -11.47 7.66
N MET A 22 -14.90 -12.22 6.62
CA MET A 22 -15.60 -13.45 6.27
C MET A 22 -14.74 -14.40 5.44
N ASP A 23 -15.14 -15.66 5.39
CA ASP A 23 -14.56 -16.65 4.47
C ASP A 23 -14.91 -16.32 3.02
N TRP A 24 -13.89 -16.04 2.23
CA TRP A 24 -14.05 -15.61 0.84
C TRP A 24 -13.34 -16.56 -0.14
N PRO A 25 -13.92 -16.83 -1.32
CA PRO A 25 -13.31 -17.72 -2.30
C PRO A 25 -11.89 -17.29 -2.71
N ILE A 26 -11.02 -18.29 -2.84
CA ILE A 26 -9.67 -18.22 -3.40
C ILE A 26 -9.45 -19.41 -4.35
N ASN A 27 -8.66 -19.20 -5.40
CA ASN A 27 -8.39 -20.22 -6.42
C ASN A 27 -6.99 -20.82 -6.29
N SER A 28 -6.65 -21.32 -5.11
CA SER A 28 -5.31 -21.87 -4.79
C SER A 28 -4.94 -23.11 -5.61
N THR A 29 -5.94 -23.82 -6.17
CA THR A 29 -5.71 -25.05 -6.95
C THR A 29 -5.35 -24.80 -8.41
N ASN A 30 -5.51 -23.57 -8.91
CA ASN A 30 -5.27 -23.23 -10.32
C ASN A 30 -4.66 -21.83 -10.45
N LEU A 31 -3.46 -21.67 -9.91
CA LEU A 31 -2.65 -20.46 -10.09
C LEU A 31 -2.39 -20.26 -11.60
N ARG A 32 -2.48 -19.02 -12.05
CA ARG A 32 -1.99 -18.65 -13.38
C ARG A 32 -0.47 -18.78 -13.43
N THR A 33 0.09 -18.86 -14.63
CA THR A 33 1.51 -19.19 -14.82
C THR A 33 2.47 -18.23 -14.12
N LYS A 34 2.10 -16.95 -13.93
CA LYS A 34 2.92 -15.92 -13.27
C LYS A 34 2.45 -15.50 -11.88
N GLU A 35 1.60 -16.31 -11.24
CA GLU A 35 1.06 -16.02 -9.92
C GLU A 35 1.82 -16.74 -8.81
N LEU A 36 1.75 -16.17 -7.61
CA LEU A 36 2.25 -16.69 -6.35
C LEU A 36 1.07 -16.85 -5.42
N GLU A 37 1.04 -17.92 -4.64
CA GLU A 37 0.21 -17.98 -3.43
C GLU A 37 1.10 -17.69 -2.22
N VAL A 38 0.68 -16.72 -1.42
CA VAL A 38 1.43 -16.26 -0.25
C VAL A 38 0.56 -16.42 0.99
N LYS A 39 1.07 -17.13 2.00
CA LYS A 39 0.51 -17.14 3.35
C LYS A 39 0.92 -15.84 4.05
N VAL A 40 -0.06 -15.00 4.34
CA VAL A 40 0.15 -13.66 4.88
C VAL A 40 0.52 -13.73 6.36
N SER A 41 1.53 -12.95 6.73
CA SER A 41 1.98 -12.74 8.12
C SER A 41 1.43 -11.42 8.66
N ILE A 42 1.56 -10.34 7.86
CA ILE A 42 1.17 -8.99 8.26
C ILE A 42 0.79 -8.14 7.05
N CYS A 43 -0.12 -7.19 7.24
CA CYS A 43 -0.54 -6.22 6.24
C CYS A 43 -0.36 -4.79 6.77
N GLY A 44 -0.17 -3.84 5.85
CA GLY A 44 -0.09 -2.41 6.16
C GLY A 44 -1.40 -1.70 5.86
N VAL A 45 -1.89 -0.88 6.81
CA VAL A 45 -3.08 -0.05 6.61
C VAL A 45 -2.71 1.30 6.02
N ASN A 46 -3.45 1.70 4.99
CA ASN A 46 -3.21 2.93 4.25
C ASN A 46 -4.48 3.77 4.18
N PHE A 47 -4.31 5.10 4.06
CA PHE A 47 -5.45 5.95 3.72
C PHE A 47 -6.03 5.58 2.35
N ALA A 48 -5.23 4.97 1.46
CA ALA A 48 -5.69 4.34 0.22
C ALA A 48 -6.84 3.34 0.42
N ASP A 49 -6.84 2.59 1.52
CA ASP A 49 -7.93 1.69 1.87
C ASP A 49 -9.21 2.46 2.20
N VAL A 50 -9.08 3.62 2.85
CA VAL A 50 -10.21 4.50 3.20
C VAL A 50 -10.83 5.12 1.95
N TYR A 51 -10.03 5.69 1.03
CA TYR A 51 -10.60 6.26 -0.20
C TYR A 51 -11.19 5.17 -1.10
N THR A 52 -10.60 3.97 -1.10
CA THR A 52 -11.18 2.79 -1.78
C THR A 52 -12.55 2.44 -1.18
N ARG A 53 -12.65 2.36 0.16
CA ARG A 53 -13.90 2.11 0.89
C ARG A 53 -14.98 3.14 0.57
N LEU A 54 -14.60 4.41 0.43
CA LEU A 54 -15.50 5.51 0.13
C LEU A 54 -15.88 5.62 -1.37
N GLY A 55 -15.30 4.79 -2.25
CA GLY A 55 -15.63 4.79 -3.67
C GLY A 55 -14.94 5.88 -4.51
N PHE A 56 -13.82 6.44 -4.03
CA PHE A 56 -13.10 7.50 -4.76
C PHE A 56 -12.25 6.98 -5.93
N LEU A 57 -12.10 5.66 -6.06
CA LEU A 57 -11.41 5.03 -7.18
C LEU A 57 -12.45 4.45 -8.16
N PRO A 58 -12.79 5.16 -9.25
CA PRO A 58 -13.97 4.88 -10.07
C PRO A 58 -13.90 3.57 -10.88
N HIS A 59 -12.71 2.98 -11.00
CA HIS A 59 -12.47 1.75 -11.77
C HIS A 59 -12.59 0.48 -10.90
N LEU A 60 -12.93 0.63 -9.62
CA LEU A 60 -13.03 -0.49 -8.68
C LEU A 60 -14.51 -0.78 -8.40
N GLU A 61 -14.82 -2.06 -8.19
CA GLU A 61 -16.18 -2.55 -7.95
C GLU A 61 -16.27 -3.27 -6.60
N THR A 62 -17.49 -3.37 -6.06
CA THR A 62 -17.82 -4.12 -4.85
C THR A 62 -18.81 -5.26 -5.17
N PRO A 63 -18.79 -6.40 -4.45
CA PRO A 63 -17.96 -6.69 -3.27
C PRO A 63 -16.52 -7.02 -3.65
N ARG A 64 -15.58 -6.64 -2.79
CA ARG A 64 -14.14 -6.83 -3.07
C ARG A 64 -13.31 -6.96 -1.81
N VAL A 65 -12.11 -7.50 -1.97
CA VAL A 65 -11.12 -7.54 -0.88
C VAL A 65 -10.32 -6.24 -0.86
N LEU A 66 -10.06 -5.72 0.35
CA LEU A 66 -9.25 -4.52 0.60
C LEU A 66 -7.76 -4.87 0.78
N GLY A 67 -6.91 -3.85 1.03
CA GLY A 67 -5.51 -4.02 1.39
C GLY A 67 -4.55 -3.92 0.22
N LEU A 68 -3.59 -3.00 0.33
CA LEU A 68 -2.61 -2.71 -0.71
C LEU A 68 -1.28 -3.44 -0.54
N GLU A 69 -0.90 -3.78 0.69
CA GLU A 69 0.42 -4.35 0.98
C GLU A 69 0.37 -5.43 2.05
N CYS A 70 1.20 -6.45 1.89
CA CYS A 70 1.39 -7.52 2.87
C CYS A 70 2.79 -8.13 2.79
N VAL A 71 3.25 -8.70 3.90
CA VAL A 71 4.42 -9.59 3.96
C VAL A 71 3.93 -10.98 4.32
N GLY A 72 4.58 -11.99 3.75
CA GLY A 72 4.24 -13.38 4.02
C GLY A 72 5.26 -14.35 3.48
N THR A 73 4.89 -15.63 3.45
CA THR A 73 5.70 -16.73 2.92
C THR A 73 5.05 -17.32 1.68
N VAL A 74 5.81 -17.52 0.62
CA VAL A 74 5.35 -18.19 -0.61
C VAL A 74 5.02 -19.64 -0.29
N VAL A 75 3.81 -20.08 -0.61
CA VAL A 75 3.34 -21.47 -0.40
C VAL A 75 3.05 -22.20 -1.71
N ASN A 76 2.88 -21.48 -2.81
CA ASN A 76 2.73 -22.04 -4.14
C ASN A 76 3.23 -21.05 -5.20
N VAL A 77 3.69 -21.55 -6.35
CA VAL A 77 4.20 -20.73 -7.47
C VAL A 77 3.65 -21.25 -8.79
N GLY A 78 3.31 -20.34 -9.69
CA GLY A 78 2.94 -20.65 -11.07
C GLY A 78 4.14 -21.15 -11.89
N MET A 79 3.85 -21.83 -13.00
CA MET A 79 4.87 -22.51 -13.81
C MET A 79 5.92 -21.60 -14.46
N GLU A 80 5.61 -20.32 -14.67
CA GLU A 80 6.50 -19.32 -15.28
C GLU A 80 7.13 -18.36 -14.25
N VAL A 81 7.04 -18.68 -12.96
CA VAL A 81 7.64 -17.88 -11.90
C VAL A 81 9.05 -18.41 -11.60
N ASP A 82 10.08 -17.66 -12.03
CA ASP A 82 11.48 -18.02 -11.82
C ASP A 82 12.12 -17.36 -10.59
N GLN A 83 11.61 -16.18 -10.19
CA GLN A 83 12.26 -15.31 -9.19
C GLN A 83 11.94 -15.68 -7.74
N PHE A 84 10.95 -16.55 -7.51
CA PHE A 84 10.43 -16.85 -6.17
C PHE A 84 10.31 -18.36 -5.97
N LYS A 85 10.53 -18.80 -4.73
CA LYS A 85 10.47 -20.22 -4.34
C LYS A 85 9.53 -20.43 -3.17
N ILE A 86 8.90 -21.60 -3.10
CA ILE A 86 8.12 -22.02 -1.94
C ILE A 86 9.01 -21.96 -0.67
N GLY A 87 8.46 -21.43 0.42
CA GLY A 87 9.16 -21.18 1.68
C GLY A 87 9.89 -19.83 1.75
N GLN A 88 9.99 -19.09 0.65
CA GLN A 88 10.62 -17.77 0.62
C GLN A 88 9.72 -16.71 1.23
N ARG A 89 10.32 -15.79 2.01
CA ARG A 89 9.64 -14.59 2.50
C ARG A 89 9.51 -13.55 1.39
N VAL A 90 8.36 -12.89 1.31
CA VAL A 90 8.04 -11.98 0.21
C VAL A 90 7.22 -10.80 0.71
N LEU A 91 7.51 -9.62 0.15
CA LEU A 91 6.70 -8.41 0.30
C LEU A 91 5.87 -8.21 -0.97
N CYS A 92 4.58 -7.99 -0.81
CA CYS A 92 3.65 -7.78 -1.92
C CYS A 92 3.07 -6.37 -1.83
N TYR A 93 3.00 -5.65 -2.95
CA TYR A 93 2.31 -4.37 -3.08
C TYR A 93 1.48 -4.33 -4.36
N ARG A 94 0.16 -4.28 -4.22
CA ARG A 94 -0.80 -4.18 -5.33
C ARG A 94 -1.76 -3.04 -5.06
N TRP A 95 -1.53 -1.91 -5.72
CA TRP A 95 -2.28 -0.67 -5.48
C TRP A 95 -3.78 -0.79 -5.76
N THR A 96 -4.18 -1.71 -6.65
CA THR A 96 -5.60 -1.98 -6.90
C THR A 96 -6.27 -2.69 -5.74
N GLY A 97 -5.53 -3.24 -4.75
CA GLY A 97 -6.04 -3.82 -3.52
C GLY A 97 -6.11 -5.35 -3.50
N GLY A 98 -6.74 -5.92 -2.47
CA GLY A 98 -7.05 -7.35 -2.34
C GLY A 98 -6.04 -8.21 -1.59
N LEU A 99 -5.18 -7.60 -0.77
CA LEU A 99 -4.17 -8.29 0.03
C LEU A 99 -4.56 -8.54 1.49
N TYR A 100 -5.71 -8.05 1.96
CA TYR A 100 -6.22 -8.40 3.30
C TYR A 100 -6.91 -9.76 3.32
N ARG A 101 -6.09 -10.82 3.25
CA ARG A 101 -6.49 -12.23 3.34
C ARG A 101 -5.44 -13.03 4.10
N GLU A 102 -5.83 -14.15 4.72
CA GLU A 102 -4.87 -15.11 5.30
C GLU A 102 -3.95 -15.75 4.24
N ARG A 103 -4.47 -15.96 3.03
CA ARG A 103 -3.69 -16.34 1.84
C ARG A 103 -4.08 -15.46 0.67
N VAL A 104 -3.10 -15.02 -0.10
CA VAL A 104 -3.30 -14.16 -1.28
C VAL A 104 -2.73 -14.81 -2.52
N ILE A 105 -3.42 -14.63 -3.65
CA ILE A 105 -2.87 -14.92 -4.98
C ILE A 105 -2.51 -13.58 -5.62
N VAL A 106 -1.26 -13.48 -6.06
CA VAL A 106 -0.68 -12.23 -6.56
C VAL A 106 0.31 -12.51 -7.69
N GLU A 107 0.27 -11.70 -8.74
CA GLU A 107 1.25 -11.80 -9.84
C GLU A 107 2.66 -11.44 -9.35
N GLU A 108 3.68 -12.11 -9.87
CA GLU A 108 5.08 -11.91 -9.47
C GLU A 108 5.54 -10.44 -9.61
N LYS A 109 4.96 -9.66 -10.54
CA LYS A 109 5.30 -8.25 -10.75
C LYS A 109 4.96 -7.34 -9.56
N TYR A 110 4.06 -7.78 -8.68
CA TYR A 110 3.68 -7.06 -7.46
C TYR A 110 4.49 -7.52 -6.24
N CYS A 111 5.46 -8.40 -6.43
CA CYS A 111 6.21 -9.06 -5.37
C CYS A 111 7.67 -8.60 -5.36
N PHE A 112 8.22 -8.47 -4.16
CA PHE A 112 9.60 -8.06 -3.92
C PHE A 112 10.31 -9.12 -3.10
N THR A 113 11.51 -9.49 -3.53
CA THR A 113 12.45 -10.27 -2.72
C THR A 113 12.91 -9.41 -1.56
N VAL A 114 12.86 -9.94 -0.34
CA VAL A 114 13.19 -9.19 0.88
C VAL A 114 14.47 -9.72 1.52
N PRO A 115 15.29 -8.87 2.16
CA PRO A 115 16.43 -9.32 2.95
C PRO A 115 15.97 -10.03 4.22
N ASP A 116 16.73 -11.04 4.67
CA ASP A 116 16.43 -11.82 5.89
C ASP A 116 16.59 -10.99 7.17
N SER A 117 17.45 -9.96 7.14
CA SER A 117 17.79 -9.11 8.28
C SER A 117 16.68 -8.15 8.71
N LEU A 118 15.72 -7.84 7.83
CA LEU A 118 14.60 -6.96 8.16
C LEU A 118 13.41 -7.74 8.70
N SER A 119 12.68 -7.19 9.67
CA SER A 119 11.46 -7.80 10.19
C SER A 119 10.27 -7.61 9.23
N ASP A 120 9.23 -8.43 9.37
CA ASP A 120 7.99 -8.30 8.60
C ASP A 120 7.33 -6.92 8.80
N GLU A 121 7.37 -6.40 10.04
CA GLU A 121 6.88 -5.07 10.39
C GLU A 121 7.66 -3.97 9.67
N GLN A 122 8.99 -4.07 9.64
CA GLN A 122 9.81 -3.09 8.90
C GLN A 122 9.47 -3.13 7.42
N LEU A 123 9.42 -4.33 6.83
CA LEU A 123 9.17 -4.54 5.41
C LEU A 123 7.80 -4.00 4.96
N VAL A 124 6.73 -4.31 5.70
CA VAL A 124 5.36 -3.93 5.30
C VAL A 124 5.09 -2.43 5.41
N CYS A 125 5.91 -1.68 6.15
CA CYS A 125 5.81 -0.23 6.23
C CYS A 125 6.36 0.49 4.99
N LEU A 126 7.20 -0.17 4.19
CA LEU A 126 7.98 0.49 3.15
C LEU A 126 7.18 0.86 1.88
N PRO A 127 6.39 -0.03 1.25
CA PRO A 127 5.90 0.21 -0.11
C PRO A 127 5.07 1.48 -0.22
N SER A 128 4.00 1.61 0.57
CA SER A 128 3.11 2.76 0.41
C SER A 128 3.72 4.06 0.93
N GLN A 129 4.40 4.04 2.08
CA GLN A 129 4.86 5.27 2.73
C GLN A 129 6.21 5.74 2.19
N TYR A 130 7.18 4.82 2.12
CA TYR A 130 8.55 5.18 1.77
C TYR A 130 8.75 5.32 0.27
N LEU A 131 8.08 4.54 -0.60
CA LEU A 131 8.13 4.85 -2.04
C LEU A 131 7.50 6.21 -2.33
N THR A 132 6.38 6.55 -1.68
CA THR A 132 5.75 7.87 -1.86
C THR A 132 6.72 8.98 -1.49
N ALA A 133 7.38 8.88 -0.32
CA ALA A 133 8.38 9.86 0.10
C ALA A 133 9.60 9.89 -0.85
N TYR A 134 10.09 8.71 -1.26
CA TYR A 134 11.24 8.60 -2.15
C TYR A 134 10.98 9.28 -3.50
N PHE A 135 9.87 8.94 -4.15
CA PHE A 135 9.49 9.54 -5.41
C PHE A 135 9.23 11.04 -5.27
N ALA A 136 8.52 11.47 -4.22
CA ALA A 136 8.24 12.88 -3.99
C ALA A 136 9.52 13.71 -3.81
N LEU A 137 10.47 13.23 -3.01
CA LEU A 137 11.68 13.98 -2.67
C LEU A 137 12.75 13.90 -3.76
N PHE A 138 13.05 12.71 -4.26
CA PHE A 138 14.22 12.51 -5.13
C PHE A 138 13.86 12.58 -6.61
N ASP A 139 12.73 11.99 -7.01
CA ASP A 139 12.36 11.93 -8.42
C ASP A 139 11.64 13.17 -8.92
N PHE A 140 10.62 13.63 -8.18
CA PHE A 140 9.87 14.83 -8.54
C PHE A 140 10.47 16.10 -7.92
N GLY A 141 10.90 16.01 -6.66
CA GLY A 141 11.46 17.14 -5.91
C GLY A 141 12.93 17.42 -6.20
N ASN A 142 13.68 16.45 -6.74
CA ASN A 142 15.12 16.56 -7.00
C ASN A 142 15.90 17.11 -5.78
N LEU A 143 15.62 16.56 -4.60
CA LEU A 143 16.18 17.00 -3.33
C LEU A 143 17.71 16.93 -3.34
N ARG A 144 18.35 18.01 -2.90
CA ARG A 144 19.80 18.20 -2.82
C ARG A 144 20.20 18.64 -1.42
N PRO A 145 21.49 18.47 -1.05
CA PRO A 145 22.01 19.01 0.20
C PRO A 145 21.70 20.51 0.34
N ASN A 146 21.41 20.93 1.58
CA ASN A 146 21.09 22.31 1.95
C ASN A 146 19.77 22.88 1.38
N GLN A 147 18.85 22.03 0.91
CA GLN A 147 17.49 22.45 0.58
C GLN A 147 16.53 22.29 1.76
N THR A 148 15.52 23.16 1.81
CA THR A 148 14.45 23.10 2.81
C THR A 148 13.26 22.34 2.24
N VAL A 149 12.73 21.40 3.01
CA VAL A 149 11.52 20.64 2.69
C VAL A 149 10.42 21.00 3.68
N LEU A 150 9.25 21.38 3.18
CA LEU A 150 8.04 21.48 3.98
C LEU A 150 7.29 20.14 3.93
N MET A 151 7.23 19.46 5.07
CA MET A 151 6.48 18.21 5.22
C MET A 151 5.15 18.52 5.93
N HIS A 152 4.03 18.29 5.25
CA HIS A 152 2.71 18.33 5.90
C HIS A 152 2.42 16.99 6.59
N SER A 153 1.77 17.03 7.76
CA SER A 153 1.34 15.84 8.51
C SER A 153 2.47 14.85 8.85
N CYS A 154 3.60 15.33 9.38
CA CYS A 154 4.80 14.55 9.72
C CYS A 154 4.59 13.32 10.62
N VAL A 155 3.44 13.18 11.28
CA VAL A 155 3.09 12.08 12.18
C VAL A 155 2.27 10.96 11.52
N GLY A 156 1.60 11.22 10.38
CA GLY A 156 0.76 10.23 9.70
C GLY A 156 0.93 10.28 8.19
N ALA A 157 1.21 9.13 7.56
CA ALA A 157 1.47 9.07 6.12
C ALA A 157 0.30 9.62 5.30
N THR A 158 0.63 10.56 4.41
CA THR A 158 -0.22 11.13 3.34
C THR A 158 -1.54 11.75 3.82
N SER A 159 -1.49 13.04 4.12
CA SER A 159 -2.66 13.88 4.33
C SER A 159 -3.39 14.15 3.02
N MET A 160 -4.53 13.48 2.80
CA MET A 160 -5.58 14.04 1.97
C MET A 160 -6.60 14.72 2.90
N ILE A 161 -6.94 15.96 2.58
CA ILE A 161 -8.03 16.70 3.21
C ILE A 161 -9.33 15.96 2.83
N GLY A 162 -9.88 15.17 3.75
CA GLY A 162 -11.19 14.54 3.58
C GLY A 162 -12.25 15.36 4.30
N SER A 163 -12.92 16.27 3.60
CA SER A 163 -14.28 16.66 3.98
C SER A 163 -15.16 15.40 3.95
N LYS A 164 -16.14 15.30 4.86
CA LYS A 164 -17.10 14.18 4.91
C LYS A 164 -18.03 14.11 3.68
N ASP A 165 -17.97 15.13 2.82
CA ASP A 165 -18.72 15.19 1.58
C ASP A 165 -17.91 14.56 0.43
N PRO A 166 -18.52 13.75 -0.45
CA PRO A 166 -17.91 13.42 -1.74
C PRO A 166 -17.52 14.74 -2.42
N PRO A 167 -16.40 14.82 -3.15
CA PRO A 167 -15.95 16.08 -3.73
C PRO A 167 -17.07 16.68 -4.58
N SER A 168 -17.75 17.67 -4.02
CA SER A 168 -18.73 18.49 -4.69
C SER A 168 -17.95 19.42 -5.59
N SER A 169 -17.48 18.89 -6.74
CA SER A 169 -16.77 19.64 -7.78
C SER A 169 -15.95 20.78 -7.15
N SER A 170 -15.05 20.44 -6.21
CA SER A 170 -14.35 21.47 -5.46
C SER A 170 -13.70 22.35 -6.51
N THR A 171 -14.10 23.61 -6.57
CA THR A 171 -13.43 24.63 -7.36
C THR A 171 -12.05 24.78 -6.75
N GLY A 172 -11.15 23.85 -7.09
CA GLY A 172 -9.77 23.93 -6.71
C GLY A 172 -9.23 25.22 -7.30
N ASN A 173 -8.48 25.98 -6.51
CA ASN A 173 -7.73 27.10 -7.03
C ASN A 173 -6.88 26.58 -8.20
N SER A 174 -7.21 27.01 -9.42
CA SER A 174 -6.41 26.70 -10.60
C SER A 174 -5.10 27.48 -10.51
N VAL A 175 -4.02 26.86 -10.97
CA VAL A 175 -2.74 27.55 -11.12
C VAL A 175 -2.55 27.86 -12.60
N GLU A 176 -2.44 29.13 -12.91
CA GLU A 176 -2.19 29.60 -14.28
C GLU A 176 -0.76 29.27 -14.70
N TYR A 177 -0.59 28.79 -15.93
CA TYR A 177 0.74 28.38 -16.41
C TYR A 177 1.76 29.53 -16.39
N LEU A 178 1.30 30.77 -16.65
CA LEU A 178 2.15 31.96 -16.60
C LEU A 178 2.68 32.23 -15.20
N ASP A 179 1.91 31.93 -14.15
CA ASP A 179 2.38 32.09 -12.77
C ASP A 179 3.56 31.15 -12.48
N LEU A 180 3.51 29.92 -12.97
CA LEU A 180 4.60 28.95 -12.83
C LEU A 180 5.88 29.41 -13.53
N VAL A 181 5.76 29.88 -14.78
CA VAL A 181 6.92 30.36 -15.56
C VAL A 181 7.51 31.62 -14.93
N MET A 182 6.68 32.60 -14.59
CA MET A 182 7.14 33.89 -14.08
C MET A 182 7.73 33.80 -12.66
N ASN A 183 7.31 32.82 -11.87
CA ASN A 183 7.82 32.60 -10.51
C ASN A 183 8.81 31.43 -10.41
N ASN A 184 9.19 30.79 -11.54
CA ASN A 184 10.06 29.61 -11.58
C ASN A 184 9.61 28.48 -10.64
N ARG A 185 8.33 28.13 -10.68
CA ARG A 185 7.73 27.07 -9.84
C ARG A 185 7.32 25.87 -10.68
N SER A 186 7.32 24.70 -10.06
CA SER A 186 6.80 23.46 -10.62
C SER A 186 5.72 22.87 -9.74
N ILE A 187 4.71 22.24 -10.36
CA ILE A 187 3.68 21.46 -9.66
C ILE A 187 3.76 20.02 -10.19
N SER A 188 3.66 19.04 -9.30
CA SER A 188 3.67 17.62 -9.65
C SER A 188 2.66 16.85 -8.82
N GLY A 189 1.93 15.96 -9.48
CA GLY A 189 1.05 14.98 -8.84
C GLY A 189 1.75 13.62 -8.78
N LEU A 190 1.61 12.91 -7.67
CA LEU A 190 2.25 11.62 -7.44
C LEU A 190 1.21 10.57 -7.04
N HIS A 191 1.23 9.42 -7.71
CA HIS A 191 0.47 8.24 -7.32
C HIS A 191 1.32 6.98 -7.51
N VAL A 192 1.87 6.44 -6.42
CA VAL A 192 2.82 5.30 -6.47
C VAL A 192 2.24 4.10 -7.22
N GLY A 193 0.95 3.81 -7.04
CA GLY A 193 0.29 2.72 -7.77
C GLY A 193 0.40 2.82 -9.30
N LEU A 194 0.34 4.03 -9.86
CA LEU A 194 0.47 4.21 -11.31
C LEU A 194 1.94 4.11 -11.75
N ILE A 195 2.89 4.48 -10.89
CA ILE A 195 4.32 4.29 -11.15
C ILE A 195 4.65 2.80 -11.14
N CYS A 196 4.07 2.01 -10.24
CA CYS A 196 4.23 0.55 -10.22
C CYS A 196 3.80 -0.11 -11.54
N GLU A 197 2.69 0.32 -12.15
CA GLU A 197 2.25 -0.23 -13.44
C GLU A 197 3.11 0.26 -14.61
N ASN A 198 3.46 1.54 -14.64
CA ASN A 198 4.13 2.14 -15.79
C ASN A 198 5.67 2.03 -15.77
N ALA A 199 6.27 1.83 -14.60
CA ALA A 199 7.71 1.77 -14.40
C ALA A 199 8.13 0.74 -13.33
N PRO A 200 7.74 -0.55 -13.46
CA PRO A 200 7.96 -1.57 -12.44
C PRO A 200 9.44 -1.80 -12.08
N LEU A 201 10.34 -1.73 -13.07
CA LEU A 201 11.79 -1.88 -12.83
C LEU A 201 12.35 -0.73 -11.99
N ARG A 202 11.85 0.50 -12.19
CA ARG A 202 12.25 1.67 -11.39
C ARG A 202 11.79 1.48 -9.94
N VAL A 203 10.56 1.04 -9.73
CA VAL A 203 10.03 0.77 -8.39
C VAL A 203 10.83 -0.32 -7.69
N LYS A 204 11.21 -1.39 -8.40
CA LYS A 204 12.06 -2.46 -7.85
C LYS A 204 13.42 -1.92 -7.36
N ALA A 205 14.10 -1.12 -8.18
CA ALA A 205 15.37 -0.48 -7.79
C ALA A 205 15.20 0.47 -6.58
N CYS A 206 14.11 1.25 -6.54
CA CYS A 206 13.80 2.11 -5.39
C CYS A 206 13.56 1.28 -4.11
N MET A 207 12.83 0.17 -4.19
CA MET A 207 12.60 -0.72 -3.05
C MET A 207 13.90 -1.36 -2.55
N GLU A 208 14.77 -1.82 -3.44
CA GLU A 208 16.09 -2.38 -3.08
C GLU A 208 16.95 -1.33 -2.35
N HIS A 209 16.92 -0.08 -2.81
CA HIS A 209 17.59 1.02 -2.11
C HIS A 209 16.97 1.29 -0.74
N LEU A 210 15.64 1.30 -0.61
CA LEU A 210 14.96 1.44 0.70
C LEU A 210 15.32 0.32 1.67
N PHE A 211 15.41 -0.93 1.20
CA PHE A 211 15.90 -2.04 2.03
C PHE A 211 17.31 -1.77 2.53
N THR A 212 18.19 -1.27 1.66
CA THR A 212 19.58 -0.92 2.02
C THR A 212 19.62 0.16 3.09
N LEU A 213 18.86 1.24 2.92
CA LEU A 213 18.76 2.32 3.90
C LEU A 213 18.21 1.83 5.25
N CYS A 214 17.26 0.89 5.24
CA CYS A 214 16.71 0.31 6.46
C CYS A 214 17.71 -0.61 7.18
N MET A 215 18.47 -1.42 6.44
CA MET A 215 19.52 -2.27 6.99
C MET A 215 20.70 -1.47 7.55
N GLU A 216 21.00 -0.32 6.95
CA GLU A 216 22.01 0.64 7.43
C GLU A 216 21.48 1.58 8.53
N GLU A 217 20.25 1.37 9.01
CA GLU A 217 19.57 2.19 10.03
C GLU A 217 19.46 3.69 9.67
N LYS A 218 19.62 4.04 8.39
CA LYS A 218 19.42 5.41 7.88
C LYS A 218 17.94 5.80 7.83
N ILE A 219 17.06 4.80 7.74
CA ILE A 219 15.63 4.93 7.93
C ILE A 219 15.14 3.87 8.91
N ALA A 220 14.19 4.24 9.77
CA ALA A 220 13.58 3.34 10.72
C ALA A 220 12.05 3.45 10.62
N PRO A 221 11.36 2.45 10.03
CA PRO A 221 9.91 2.43 10.01
C PRO A 221 9.32 2.46 11.42
N ILE A 222 8.36 3.36 11.64
CA ILE A 222 7.67 3.50 12.91
C ILE A 222 6.33 2.79 12.82
N VAL A 223 6.09 1.85 13.73
CA VAL A 223 4.80 1.18 13.89
C VAL A 223 4.02 1.87 15.01
N HIS A 224 2.82 2.32 14.71
CA HIS A 224 1.90 2.92 15.67
C HIS A 224 1.21 1.85 16.52
N ALA A 225 0.51 0.94 15.86
CA ALA A 225 -0.28 -0.11 16.48
C ALA A 225 -0.48 -1.29 15.52
N THR A 226 -0.74 -2.46 16.07
CA THR A 226 -1.10 -3.66 15.31
C THR A 226 -2.45 -4.18 15.77
N PHE A 227 -3.34 -4.40 14.81
CA PHE A 227 -4.70 -4.92 15.01
C PHE A 227 -4.83 -6.32 14.38
N THR A 228 -5.83 -7.09 14.79
CA THR A 228 -6.25 -8.29 14.05
C THR A 228 -7.21 -7.95 12.93
N PHE A 229 -7.47 -8.89 12.01
CA PHE A 229 -8.46 -8.70 10.94
C PHE A 229 -9.84 -8.31 11.48
N ASP A 230 -10.29 -8.94 12.57
CA ASP A 230 -11.57 -8.63 13.21
C ASP A 230 -11.67 -7.18 13.72
N GLN A 231 -10.53 -6.51 13.92
CA GLN A 231 -10.42 -5.13 14.40
C GLN A 231 -10.18 -4.11 13.26
N ILE A 232 -10.36 -4.48 11.98
CA ILE A 232 -10.15 -3.59 10.83
C ILE A 232 -10.92 -2.27 10.94
N GLN A 233 -12.13 -2.30 11.49
CA GLN A 233 -12.93 -1.08 11.63
C GLN A 233 -12.27 -0.11 12.62
N ASN A 234 -11.76 -0.60 13.75
CA ASN A 234 -10.98 0.19 14.71
C ASN A 234 -9.68 0.71 14.09
N ALA A 235 -8.98 -0.12 13.32
CA ALA A 235 -7.75 0.29 12.63
C ALA A 235 -7.98 1.45 11.65
N GLN A 236 -9.08 1.43 10.88
CA GLN A 236 -9.43 2.54 9.99
C GLN A 236 -9.98 3.76 10.74
N GLU A 237 -10.70 3.56 11.84
CA GLU A 237 -11.16 4.66 12.70
C GLU A 237 -9.98 5.44 13.29
N GLU A 238 -8.97 4.74 13.81
CA GLU A 238 -7.76 5.36 14.35
C GLU A 238 -6.97 6.16 13.30
N LEU A 239 -6.93 5.65 12.06
CA LEU A 239 -6.36 6.36 10.93
C LEU A 239 -7.14 7.65 10.60
N LEU A 240 -8.48 7.58 10.60
CA LEU A 240 -9.37 8.71 10.32
C LEU A 240 -9.30 9.80 11.39
N GLU A 241 -9.12 9.41 12.65
CA GLU A 241 -9.00 10.33 13.78
C GLU A 241 -7.61 10.96 13.91
N ARG A 242 -6.66 10.58 13.02
CA ARG A 242 -5.31 11.15 12.92
C ARG A 242 -4.52 11.07 14.22
N ARG A 243 -4.75 10.03 15.02
CA ARG A 243 -4.01 9.79 16.27
C ARG A 243 -2.75 8.97 16.06
N ASN A 244 -2.57 8.37 14.89
CA ASN A 244 -1.46 7.48 14.64
C ASN A 244 -0.13 8.24 14.46
N ILE A 245 0.91 7.73 15.11
CA ILE A 245 2.31 8.10 14.88
C ILE A 245 2.99 6.90 14.23
N GLY A 246 3.12 6.95 12.90
CA GLY A 246 3.64 5.84 12.10
C GLY A 246 2.55 4.94 11.52
N LYS A 247 2.92 3.70 11.18
CA LYS A 247 2.11 2.75 10.43
C LYS A 247 1.14 1.97 11.33
N ILE A 248 -0.11 1.85 10.90
CA ILE A 248 -1.05 0.87 11.48
C ILE A 248 -0.92 -0.44 10.71
N LEU A 249 -0.80 -1.54 11.45
CA LEU A 249 -0.63 -2.88 10.90
C LEU A 249 -1.84 -3.77 11.19
N LEU A 250 -2.03 -4.78 10.35
CA LEU A 250 -3.04 -5.83 10.53
C LEU A 250 -2.39 -7.20 10.47
N ARG A 251 -2.74 -8.09 11.39
CA ARG A 251 -2.38 -9.51 11.31
C ARG A 251 -3.61 -10.37 11.03
N PRO A 252 -3.50 -11.36 10.13
CA PRO A 252 -4.43 -12.48 10.12
C PRO A 252 -4.34 -13.25 11.44
N HIS A 253 -5.37 -14.04 11.77
CA HIS A 253 -5.41 -14.81 13.02
C HIS A 253 -4.46 -16.00 13.02
#